data_AF-A0A3N1NSU0-F1
#
_entry.id   AF-A0A3N1NSU0-F1
#
_cell.length_a   1.000
_cell.length_b   1.000
_cell.length_c   1.000
_cell.angle_alpha   90.00
_cell.angle_beta   90.00
_cell.angle_gamma   90.00
#
_symmetry.space_group_name_H-M   'P 1'
#
loop_
_entity.id
_entity.type
_entity.pdbx_description
1 polymer ?
#
loop_
_entity_poly.entity_id
_entity_poly.type
_entity_poly.pdbx_seq_one_letter_code
_entity_poly.pdbx_strand_id
1 'polypeptide(L)'
;MNTITLLGSARGNGYTAALCEAIGFKTLNLNDYQIRPYDYRGDGRGDDFLGLIEELLRHDRILLASPLYWYSMSGPMKVFLDRLTDLLNHHKALGRQLRGKAAGVIASGGARVPPPCFEEPFRLTFDYLGMHYQGMSYLDTSKGLDGAMLAKVAASHPFKADYALATSGNWANATPA
;
A
#
# COMPACT_ATOMS: atom_id res chain seq x y z
N MET A 1 -16.67 5.20 3.48
CA MET A 1 -15.43 4.45 3.76
C MET A 1 -14.26 5.42 3.81
N ASN A 2 -13.75 5.69 5.01
CA ASN A 2 -12.60 6.58 5.17
C ASN A 2 -11.36 5.89 4.60
N THR A 3 -10.67 6.53 3.66
CA THR A 3 -9.56 5.95 2.88
C THR A 3 -8.28 6.73 3.10
N ILE A 4 -7.19 6.02 3.36
CA ILE A 4 -5.83 6.56 3.43
C ILE A 4 -4.97 5.93 2.35
N THR A 5 -4.10 6.74 1.75
CA THR A 5 -3.06 6.28 0.83
C THR A 5 -1.70 6.45 1.49
N LEU A 6 -0.86 5.43 1.42
CA LEU A 6 0.54 5.48 1.81
C LEU A 6 1.42 5.48 0.55
N LEU A 7 2.03 6.62 0.24
CA LEU A 7 2.97 6.77 -0.87
C LEU A 7 4.37 6.36 -0.45
N GLY A 8 4.90 5.31 -1.09
CA GLY A 8 6.31 4.94 -1.03
C GLY A 8 6.99 5.12 -2.37
N SER A 9 7.83 6.14 -2.49
CA SER A 9 8.58 6.47 -3.71
C SER A 9 9.90 7.14 -3.37
N ALA A 10 10.94 6.90 -4.19
CA ALA A 10 12.20 7.64 -4.08
C ALA A 10 12.04 9.16 -4.26
N ARG A 11 11.00 9.60 -4.97
CA ARG A 11 10.60 11.02 -5.10
C ARG A 11 9.16 11.18 -4.62
N GLY A 12 8.96 12.02 -3.61
CA GLY A 12 7.66 12.26 -2.98
C GLY A 12 6.64 12.99 -3.87
N ASN A 13 7.09 13.62 -4.95
CA ASN A 13 6.29 14.41 -5.89
C ASN A 13 6.35 13.85 -7.34
N GLY A 14 6.59 12.54 -7.49
CA GLY A 14 6.64 11.88 -8.80
C GLY A 14 5.26 11.56 -9.39
N TYR A 15 5.22 10.80 -10.49
CA TYR A 15 3.97 10.46 -11.18
C TYR A 15 2.98 9.64 -10.34
N THR A 16 3.47 8.76 -9.46
CA THR A 16 2.59 8.07 -8.51
C THR A 16 1.91 9.05 -7.55
N ALA A 17 2.64 10.08 -7.09
CA ALA A 17 2.09 11.13 -6.23
C ALA A 17 1.01 11.94 -6.98
N ALA A 18 1.28 12.30 -8.24
CA ALA A 18 0.30 12.96 -9.09
C ALA A 18 -0.99 12.13 -9.29
N LEU A 19 -0.86 10.80 -9.43
CA LEU A 19 -2.03 9.93 -9.48
C LEU A 19 -2.78 9.87 -8.14
N CYS A 20 -2.07 9.80 -7.00
CA CYS A 20 -2.70 9.88 -5.68
C CYS A 20 -3.50 11.18 -5.51
N GLU A 21 -2.91 12.32 -5.90
CA GLU A 21 -3.55 13.64 -5.84
C GLU A 21 -4.80 13.69 -6.73
N ALA A 22 -4.70 13.20 -7.98
CA ALA A 22 -5.83 13.16 -8.90
C ALA A 22 -6.98 12.24 -8.43
N ILE A 23 -6.67 11.15 -7.72
CA ILE A 23 -7.68 10.28 -7.09
C ILE A 23 -8.32 10.96 -5.87
N GLY A 24 -7.57 11.78 -5.14
CA GLY A 24 -8.11 12.69 -4.12
C GLY A 24 -8.34 12.10 -2.72
N PHE A 25 -7.78 10.92 -2.42
CA PHE A 25 -7.76 10.41 -1.04
C PHE A 25 -6.63 11.07 -0.22
N LYS A 26 -6.82 11.16 1.11
CA LYS A 26 -5.76 11.60 2.04
C LYS A 26 -4.52 10.74 1.79
N THR A 27 -3.36 11.38 1.63
CA THR A 27 -2.10 10.70 1.33
C THR A 27 -1.04 11.04 2.36
N LEU A 28 -0.39 10.02 2.91
CA LEU A 28 0.83 10.12 3.71
C LEU A 28 2.00 9.70 2.83
N ASN A 29 3.14 10.38 2.94
CA ASN A 29 4.32 10.07 2.16
C ASN A 29 5.40 9.47 3.06
N LEU A 30 5.88 8.27 2.73
CA LEU A 30 6.91 7.55 3.51
C LEU A 30 8.21 8.35 3.66
N ASN A 31 8.49 9.29 2.77
CA ASN A 31 9.68 10.16 2.90
C ASN A 31 9.59 11.15 4.07
N ASP A 32 8.40 11.34 4.64
CA ASP A 32 8.19 12.18 5.82
C ASP A 32 8.40 11.41 7.14
N TYR A 33 8.71 10.11 7.06
CA TYR A 33 8.88 9.21 8.20
C TYR A 33 10.27 8.59 8.19
N GLN A 34 10.86 8.46 9.37
CA GLN A 34 12.05 7.64 9.55
C GLN A 34 11.61 6.21 9.86
N ILE A 35 11.72 5.31 8.89
CA ILE A 35 11.44 3.89 9.05
C ILE A 35 12.71 3.12 8.75
N ARG A 36 13.24 2.42 9.76
CA ARG A 36 14.41 1.58 9.59
C ARG A 36 14.02 0.23 8.97
N PRO A 37 14.95 -0.44 8.28
CA PRO A 37 14.75 -1.82 7.84
C PRO A 37 14.40 -2.75 9.01
N TYR A 38 13.69 -3.84 8.71
CA TYR A 38 13.40 -4.87 9.70
C TYR A 38 14.67 -5.51 10.27
N ASP A 39 14.68 -5.76 11.57
CA ASP A 39 15.77 -6.42 12.30
C ASP A 39 15.20 -7.48 13.25
N TYR A 40 15.61 -8.74 13.07
CA TYR A 40 15.22 -9.87 13.91
C TYR A 40 15.58 -9.71 15.39
N ARG A 41 16.54 -8.84 15.72
CA ARG A 41 17.00 -8.60 17.10
C ARG A 41 16.24 -7.45 17.77
N GLY A 42 15.51 -6.65 17.01
CA GLY A 42 14.75 -5.52 17.51
C GLY A 42 13.41 -5.92 18.14
N ASP A 43 12.74 -4.96 18.76
CA ASP A 43 11.38 -5.09 19.28
C ASP A 43 10.35 -4.32 18.44
N GLY A 44 10.75 -3.82 17.27
CA GLY A 44 9.93 -3.02 16.37
C GLY A 44 9.75 -1.55 16.76
N ARG A 45 10.49 -1.04 17.76
CA ARG A 45 10.39 0.35 18.24
C ARG A 45 11.60 1.20 17.86
N GLY A 46 11.54 2.50 18.20
CA GLY A 46 12.67 3.43 18.07
C GLY A 46 12.74 4.17 16.73
N ASP A 47 11.64 4.17 15.99
CA ASP A 47 11.43 4.95 14.77
C ASP A 47 9.93 5.18 14.55
N ASP A 48 9.54 5.77 13.42
CA ASP A 48 8.17 6.26 13.21
C ASP A 48 7.16 5.18 12.77
N PHE A 49 7.59 3.93 12.61
CA PHE A 49 6.77 2.86 12.03
C PHE A 49 5.47 2.62 12.80
N LEU A 50 5.53 2.47 14.13
CA LEU A 50 4.34 2.16 14.93
C LEU A 50 3.33 3.31 14.92
N GLY A 51 3.80 4.55 15.01
CA GLY A 51 2.93 5.73 14.92
C GLY A 51 2.24 5.81 13.56
N LEU A 52 2.96 5.48 12.48
CA LEU A 52 2.37 5.39 11.14
C LEU A 52 1.30 4.28 11.06
N ILE A 53 1.58 3.08 11.59
CA ILE A 53 0.59 1.98 11.61
C ILE A 53 -0.67 2.39 12.36
N GLU A 54 -0.55 3.02 13.53
CA GLU A 54 -1.69 3.50 14.30
C GLU A 54 -2.54 4.51 13.51
N GLU A 55 -1.93 5.41 12.75
CA GLU A 55 -2.65 6.33 11.87
C GLU A 55 -3.36 5.59 10.72
N LEU A 56 -2.68 4.64 10.07
CA LEU A 56 -3.29 3.83 9.01
C LEU A 56 -4.49 3.03 9.53
N LEU A 57 -4.42 2.48 10.74
CA LEU A 57 -5.46 1.66 11.34
C LEU A 57 -6.77 2.43 11.63
N ARG A 58 -6.73 3.77 11.71
CA ARG A 58 -7.92 4.63 11.86
C ARG A 58 -8.81 4.69 10.61
N HIS A 59 -8.36 4.11 9.51
CA HIS A 59 -9.05 4.16 8.22
C HIS A 59 -9.63 2.79 7.85
N ASP A 60 -10.76 2.78 7.15
CA ASP A 60 -11.44 1.55 6.72
C ASP A 60 -10.68 0.89 5.55
N ARG A 61 -10.07 1.72 4.71
CA ARG A 61 -9.32 1.33 3.52
C ARG A 61 -7.92 1.91 3.52
N ILE A 62 -6.93 1.07 3.26
CA ILE A 62 -5.52 1.44 3.13
C ILE A 62 -5.06 1.16 1.70
N LEU A 63 -4.63 2.19 0.99
CA LEU A 63 -4.06 2.07 -0.35
C LEU A 63 -2.54 2.18 -0.27
N LEU A 64 -1.82 1.24 -0.85
CA LEU A 64 -0.36 1.34 -0.99
C LEU A 64 -0.04 1.92 -2.36
N ALA A 65 0.63 3.06 -2.37
CA ALA A 65 1.00 3.76 -3.59
C ALA A 65 2.51 3.63 -3.86
N SER A 66 2.88 3.02 -4.97
CA SER A 66 4.29 2.82 -5.31
C SER A 66 4.53 2.85 -6.83
N PRO A 67 5.61 3.49 -7.30
CA PRO A 67 6.02 3.35 -8.69
C PRO A 67 6.54 1.93 -8.96
N LEU A 68 6.35 1.46 -10.20
CA LEU A 68 6.95 0.24 -10.69
C LEU A 68 8.43 0.47 -10.97
N TYR A 69 9.29 -0.06 -10.11
CA TYR A 69 10.75 -0.05 -10.25
C TYR A 69 11.27 -1.47 -10.35
N TRP A 70 11.97 -1.79 -11.45
CA TRP A 70 12.53 -3.12 -11.67
C TRP A 70 11.53 -4.25 -11.41
N TYR A 71 10.33 -4.12 -11.98
CA TYR A 71 9.23 -5.10 -11.86
C TYR A 71 8.73 -5.32 -10.42
N SER A 72 9.01 -4.38 -9.51
CA SER A 72 8.59 -4.42 -8.12
C SER A 72 8.22 -3.02 -7.62
N MET A 73 7.81 -2.96 -6.35
CA MET A 73 7.59 -1.73 -5.60
C MET A 73 8.89 -0.95 -5.37
N SER A 74 8.77 0.29 -4.90
CA SER A 74 9.92 1.09 -4.51
C SER A 74 10.63 0.55 -3.26
N GLY A 75 11.91 0.89 -3.10
CA GLY A 75 12.68 0.56 -1.89
C GLY A 75 12.01 1.00 -0.59
N PRO A 76 11.55 2.27 -0.46
CA PRO A 76 10.80 2.72 0.74
C PRO A 76 9.54 1.89 1.02
N MET A 77 8.78 1.54 -0.02
CA MET A 77 7.60 0.68 0.14
C MET A 77 7.99 -0.73 0.62
N LYS A 78 9.08 -1.29 0.10
CA LYS A 78 9.58 -2.59 0.53
C LYS A 78 10.03 -2.58 1.99
N VAL A 79 10.71 -1.53 2.44
CA VAL A 79 11.08 -1.33 3.85
C VAL A 79 9.84 -1.32 4.73
N PHE A 80 8.80 -0.56 4.35
CA PHE A 80 7.53 -0.55 5.08
C PHE A 80 6.88 -1.94 5.14
N LEU A 81 6.81 -2.67 4.01
CA LEU A 81 6.23 -4.01 3.98
C LEU A 81 7.01 -5.00 4.84
N ASP A 82 8.34 -4.99 4.79
CA ASP A 82 9.17 -5.88 5.61
C ASP A 82 8.94 -5.66 7.10
N ARG A 83 8.69 -4.41 7.50
CA ARG A 83 8.37 -4.03 8.89
C ARG A 83 6.99 -4.47 9.36
N LEU A 84 6.08 -4.90 8.46
CA LEU A 84 4.83 -5.55 8.88
C LEU A 84 5.11 -6.82 9.70
N THR A 85 6.29 -7.43 9.55
CA THR A 85 6.78 -8.52 10.40
C THR A 85 6.78 -8.15 11.89
N ASP A 86 7.03 -6.89 12.25
CA ASP A 86 6.94 -6.45 13.66
C ASP A 86 5.53 -6.58 14.21
N LEU A 87 4.51 -6.36 13.37
CA LEU A 87 3.11 -6.54 13.75
C LEU A 87 2.74 -8.00 13.94
N LEU A 88 3.47 -8.91 13.28
CA LEU A 88 3.27 -10.36 13.42
C LEU A 88 4.00 -10.90 14.65
N ASN A 89 5.16 -10.36 14.99
CA ASN A 89 6.02 -10.89 16.05
C ASN A 89 5.83 -10.18 17.40
N HIS A 90 5.84 -8.85 17.40
CA HIS A 90 5.91 -8.04 18.62
C HIS A 90 4.61 -7.28 18.91
N HIS A 91 3.92 -6.79 17.88
CA HIS A 91 2.74 -5.93 18.01
C HIS A 91 1.46 -6.58 17.45
N LYS A 92 1.23 -7.84 17.81
CA LYS A 92 0.12 -8.67 17.33
C LYS A 92 -1.26 -8.05 17.46
N ALA A 93 -1.49 -7.23 18.50
CA ALA A 93 -2.76 -6.53 18.69
C ALA A 93 -3.02 -5.47 17.60
N LEU A 94 -1.99 -4.77 17.12
CA LEU A 94 -2.09 -3.85 15.99
C LEU A 94 -2.23 -4.63 14.68
N GLY A 95 -1.41 -5.66 14.47
CA GLY A 95 -1.49 -6.50 13.27
C GLY A 95 -2.86 -7.12 13.04
N ARG A 96 -3.53 -7.59 14.10
CA ARG A 96 -4.89 -8.14 14.02
C ARG A 96 -5.94 -7.15 13.52
N GLN A 97 -5.75 -5.85 13.73
CA GLN A 97 -6.70 -4.82 13.28
C GLN A 97 -6.65 -4.59 11.77
N LEU A 98 -5.61 -5.07 11.06
CA LEU A 98 -5.57 -5.02 9.60
C LEU A 98 -6.62 -5.94 8.98
N ARG A 99 -7.01 -7.02 9.66
CA ARG A 99 -7.98 -7.99 9.17
C ARG A 99 -9.32 -7.32 8.87
N GLY A 100 -9.91 -7.67 7.73
CA GLY A 100 -11.21 -7.16 7.30
C GLY A 100 -11.16 -5.74 6.75
N LYS A 101 -10.00 -5.04 6.78
CA LYS A 101 -9.86 -3.74 6.11
C LYS A 101 -9.79 -3.92 4.61
N ALA A 102 -10.28 -2.92 3.87
CA ALA A 102 -10.09 -2.86 2.44
C ALA A 102 -8.66 -2.45 2.08
N ALA A 103 -8.14 -2.99 0.98
CA ALA A 103 -6.80 -2.71 0.48
C ALA A 103 -6.80 -2.46 -1.03
N GLY A 104 -5.83 -1.72 -1.52
CA GLY A 104 -5.66 -1.46 -2.94
C GLY A 104 -4.27 -0.95 -3.28
N VAL A 105 -3.95 -0.89 -4.58
CA VAL A 105 -2.65 -0.40 -5.06
C VAL A 105 -2.83 0.79 -5.99
N ILE A 106 -2.05 1.85 -5.79
CA ILE A 106 -1.90 2.93 -6.77
C ILE A 106 -0.48 2.86 -7.31
N ALA A 107 -0.31 2.89 -8.63
CA ALA A 107 1.00 2.75 -9.22
C ALA A 107 1.17 3.58 -10.49
N SER A 108 2.43 3.81 -10.84
CA SER A 108 2.81 4.37 -12.13
C SER A 108 4.07 3.68 -12.64
N GLY A 109 4.24 3.56 -13.95
CA GLY A 109 5.46 2.96 -14.50
C GLY A 109 5.62 3.17 -15.99
N GLY A 110 6.83 2.90 -16.48
CA GLY A 110 7.16 3.03 -17.91
C GLY A 110 6.66 1.88 -18.78
N ALA A 111 6.05 0.85 -18.20
CA ALA A 111 5.39 -0.21 -18.95
C ALA A 111 3.94 0.22 -19.27
N ARG A 112 3.46 -0.03 -20.49
CA ARG A 112 2.06 0.27 -20.85
C ARG A 112 1.05 -0.49 -20.00
N VAL A 113 1.38 -1.73 -19.67
CA VAL A 113 0.64 -2.60 -18.75
C VAL A 113 1.66 -3.13 -17.75
N PRO A 114 1.40 -3.02 -16.43
CA PRO A 114 2.30 -3.59 -15.44
C PRO A 114 2.28 -5.12 -15.58
N PRO A 115 3.43 -5.79 -15.56
CA PRO A 115 3.46 -7.25 -15.52
C PRO A 115 2.85 -7.74 -14.19
N PRO A 116 2.22 -8.94 -14.17
CA PRO A 116 1.54 -9.46 -12.98
C PRO A 116 2.43 -9.53 -11.73
N CYS A 117 3.74 -9.78 -11.91
CA CYS A 117 4.71 -9.87 -10.81
C CYS A 117 4.89 -8.56 -10.02
N PHE A 118 4.45 -7.41 -10.55
CA PHE A 118 4.45 -6.16 -9.82
C PHE A 118 3.30 -6.08 -8.80
N GLU A 119 2.09 -6.45 -9.21
CA GLU A 119 0.87 -6.35 -8.39
C GLU A 119 0.77 -7.52 -7.39
N GLU A 120 1.24 -8.69 -7.80
CA GLU A 120 1.09 -9.93 -7.04
C GLU A 120 1.67 -9.89 -5.61
N PRO A 121 2.87 -9.33 -5.35
CA PRO A 121 3.39 -9.20 -3.99
C PRO A 121 2.47 -8.42 -3.05
N PHE A 122 1.80 -7.37 -3.55
CA PHE A 122 0.82 -6.62 -2.76
C PHE A 122 -0.41 -7.46 -2.48
N ARG A 123 -0.97 -8.09 -3.52
CA ARG A 123 -2.15 -8.96 -3.40
C ARG A 123 -1.92 -10.08 -2.39
N LEU A 124 -0.77 -10.77 -2.47
CA LEU A 124 -0.40 -11.84 -1.55
C LEU A 124 -0.18 -11.32 -0.12
N THR A 125 0.44 -10.15 0.03
CA THR A 125 0.62 -9.53 1.35
C THR A 125 -0.72 -9.17 2.00
N PHE A 126 -1.64 -8.56 1.25
CA PHE A 126 -2.98 -8.23 1.74
C PHE A 126 -3.77 -9.49 2.11
N ASP A 127 -3.72 -10.53 1.27
CA ASP A 127 -4.36 -11.82 1.57
C ASP A 127 -3.81 -12.46 2.85
N TYR A 128 -2.48 -12.47 3.01
CA TYR A 128 -1.82 -12.97 4.21
C TYR A 128 -2.26 -12.23 5.49
N LEU A 129 -2.46 -10.91 5.40
CA LEU A 129 -2.95 -10.08 6.50
C LEU A 129 -4.48 -10.17 6.71
N GLY A 130 -5.19 -10.89 5.84
CA GLY A 130 -6.66 -10.99 5.87
C GLY A 130 -7.37 -9.69 5.47
N MET A 131 -6.76 -8.89 4.59
CA MET A 131 -7.33 -7.67 4.03
C MET A 131 -8.05 -7.95 2.70
N HIS A 132 -9.09 -7.18 2.38
CA HIS A 132 -9.87 -7.34 1.15
C HIS A 132 -9.29 -6.51 0.01
N TYR A 133 -8.62 -7.18 -0.92
CA TYR A 133 -8.02 -6.51 -2.06
C TYR A 133 -9.07 -6.04 -3.09
N GLN A 134 -8.99 -4.76 -3.49
CA GLN A 134 -9.91 -4.10 -4.42
C GLN A 134 -9.30 -3.88 -5.81
N GLY A 135 -8.07 -4.34 -6.06
CA GLY A 135 -7.37 -4.14 -7.33
C GLY A 135 -6.41 -2.95 -7.32
N MET A 136 -5.93 -2.64 -8.52
CA MET A 136 -4.90 -1.63 -8.75
C MET A 136 -5.39 -0.53 -9.71
N SER A 137 -4.98 0.71 -9.43
CA SER A 137 -5.01 1.81 -10.39
C SER A 137 -3.58 2.07 -10.88
N TYR A 138 -3.34 2.00 -12.19
CA TYR A 138 -2.01 2.11 -12.78
C TYR A 138 -1.95 3.18 -13.86
N LEU A 139 -0.97 4.08 -13.75
CA LEU A 139 -0.66 5.10 -14.74
C LEU A 139 0.55 4.71 -15.59
N ASP A 140 0.31 4.52 -16.89
CA ASP A 140 1.38 4.43 -17.90
C ASP A 140 2.05 5.79 -18.07
N THR A 141 3.36 5.83 -17.81
CA THR A 141 4.21 7.03 -17.92
C THR A 141 5.34 6.83 -18.92
N SER A 142 5.22 5.86 -19.83
CA SER A 142 6.23 5.56 -20.86
C SER A 142 6.56 6.76 -21.76
N LYS A 143 5.63 7.73 -21.87
CA LYS A 143 5.78 8.97 -22.64
C LYS A 143 5.83 10.23 -21.76
N GLY A 144 6.07 10.07 -20.46
CA GLY A 144 5.95 11.14 -19.47
C GLY A 144 4.52 11.28 -18.93
N LEU A 145 4.24 12.39 -18.24
CA LEU A 145 2.94 12.65 -17.64
C LEU A 145 1.98 13.27 -18.66
N ASP A 146 0.93 12.53 -19.02
CA ASP A 146 -0.18 12.99 -19.84
C ASP A 146 -1.38 13.30 -18.94
N GLY A 147 -1.84 14.56 -18.97
CA GLY A 147 -2.95 15.03 -18.13
C GLY A 147 -4.30 14.37 -18.45
N ALA A 148 -4.57 14.05 -19.72
CA ALA A 148 -5.80 13.36 -20.12
C ALA A 148 -5.78 11.90 -19.67
N MET A 149 -4.64 11.23 -19.78
CA MET A 149 -4.47 9.87 -19.24
C MET A 149 -4.59 9.87 -17.71
N LEU A 150 -3.93 10.81 -17.02
CA LEU A 150 -4.03 10.96 -15.56
C LEU A 150 -5.49 11.10 -15.11
N ALA A 151 -6.23 12.03 -15.71
CA ALA A 151 -7.64 12.25 -15.38
C ALA A 151 -8.51 11.00 -15.64
N LYS A 152 -8.25 10.30 -16.75
CA LYS A 152 -8.95 9.05 -17.09
C LYS A 152 -8.67 7.95 -16.08
N VAL A 153 -7.41 7.71 -15.73
CA VAL A 153 -7.02 6.67 -14.75
C VAL A 153 -7.56 7.01 -13.36
N ALA A 154 -7.48 8.28 -12.96
CA ALA A 154 -8.06 8.74 -11.70
C ALA A 154 -9.57 8.50 -11.64
N ALA A 155 -10.34 8.88 -12.67
CA ALA A 155 -11.79 8.69 -12.69
C ALA A 155 -12.23 7.21 -12.71
N SER A 156 -11.38 6.33 -13.23
CA SER A 156 -11.69 4.90 -13.43
C SER A 156 -11.13 3.98 -12.35
N HIS A 157 -10.56 4.52 -11.26
CA HIS A 157 -10.01 3.71 -10.18
C HIS A 157 -11.05 2.72 -9.59
N PRO A 158 -10.63 1.54 -9.09
CA PRO A 158 -11.56 0.53 -8.57
C PRO A 158 -12.05 0.80 -7.14
N PHE A 159 -11.48 1.79 -6.45
CA PHE A 159 -11.73 2.09 -5.03
C PHE A 159 -13.09 2.77 -4.73
N LYS A 160 -14.20 2.10 -5.03
CA LYS A 160 -15.55 2.63 -4.79
C LYS A 160 -15.93 2.63 -3.31
N ALA A 161 -16.89 3.48 -2.94
CA ALA A 161 -17.29 3.69 -1.53
C ALA A 161 -18.24 2.61 -0.99
N ASP A 162 -18.90 1.89 -1.90
CA ASP A 162 -19.92 0.86 -1.69
C ASP A 162 -19.34 -0.57 -1.61
N TYR A 163 -18.02 -0.72 -1.54
CA TYR A 163 -17.40 -2.03 -1.43
C TYR A 163 -17.77 -2.71 -0.11
N ALA A 164 -18.47 -3.85 -0.20
CA ALA A 164 -18.83 -4.66 0.94
C ALA A 164 -17.57 -5.36 1.52
N LEU A 165 -17.23 -5.08 2.78
CA LEU A 165 -16.21 -5.82 3.50
C LEU A 165 -16.76 -7.23 3.78
N ALA A 166 -16.12 -8.27 3.23
CA ALA A 166 -16.54 -9.64 3.50
C ALA A 166 -16.18 -10.01 4.95
N THR A 167 -17.12 -10.57 5.70
CA THR A 167 -16.93 -10.84 7.14
C THR A 167 -16.02 -12.03 7.47
N SER A 168 -15.33 -12.63 6.48
CA SER A 168 -14.53 -13.84 6.68
C SER A 168 -13.16 -13.74 5.99
N GLY A 169 -12.13 -13.39 6.77
CA GLY A 169 -10.73 -13.63 6.40
C GLY A 169 -10.25 -14.93 7.06
N ASN A 170 -9.90 -15.94 6.25
CA ASN A 170 -9.39 -17.21 6.75
C ASN A 170 -8.06 -17.01 7.51
N TRP A 171 -8.02 -17.45 8.76
CA TRP A 171 -6.79 -17.46 9.58
C TRP A 171 -5.82 -18.59 9.23
N ALA A 172 -6.21 -19.52 8.33
CA ALA A 172 -5.50 -20.79 8.14
C ALA A 172 -4.03 -20.66 7.70
N ASN A 173 -3.62 -19.52 7.10
CA ASN A 173 -2.27 -19.36 6.56
C ASN A 173 -1.37 -18.41 7.37
N ALA A 174 -1.88 -17.74 8.40
CA ALA A 174 -1.10 -16.88 9.30
C ALA A 174 -0.81 -17.61 10.61
N THR A 175 -0.16 -18.77 10.50
CA THR A 175 0.39 -19.47 11.67
C THR A 175 1.91 -19.31 11.58
N PRO A 176 2.56 -18.59 12.51
CA PRO A 176 4.01 -18.67 12.61
C PRO A 176 4.34 -20.10 13.06
N ALA A 177 5.21 -20.79 12.32
CA ALA A 177 6.03 -21.83 12.92
C ALA A 177 6.94 -21.19 13.99
#